data_AF-A0A6B2XHX6-F1
#
_entry.id   AF-A0A6B2XHX6-F1
#
_cell.length_a   1.000
_cell.length_b   1.000
_cell.length_c   1.000
_cell.angle_alpha   90.00
_cell.angle_beta   90.00
_cell.angle_gamma   90.00
#
_symmetry.space_group_name_H-M   'P 1'
#
loop_
_entity.id
_entity.type
_entity.pdbx_description
1 polymer ?
#
loop_
_entity_poly.entity_id
_entity_poly.type
_entity_poly.pdbx_seq_one_letter_code
_entity_poly.pdbx_strand_id
1 'polypeptide(L)'
;LIAILVATAGIQALAAAAVGQAEAGSMGEDPLLGAFYGINFGQIAAFAFGASALSAEFHNGALRTTLTAVPNRTWLYLSKMAMVGGLAFLVGQLAAVATFVGGQAFMGPYTLEVGSPGTYRAMFGCGAYITLMAL
;
A
#
# COMPACT_ATOMS: atom_id res chain seq x y z
N LEU A 1 -4.82 -8.25 -2.11
CA LEU A 1 -4.04 -7.97 -0.88
C LEU A 1 -2.60 -8.47 -0.96
N ILE A 2 -2.33 -9.78 -1.01
CA ILE A 2 -0.94 -10.30 -1.10
C ILE A 2 -0.18 -9.71 -2.30
N ALA A 3 -0.83 -9.57 -3.45
CA ALA A 3 -0.24 -8.95 -4.64
C ALA A 3 0.22 -7.49 -4.40
N ILE A 4 -0.48 -6.71 -3.57
CA ILE A 4 -0.09 -5.34 -3.23
C ILE A 4 1.20 -5.36 -2.42
N LEU A 5 1.27 -6.22 -1.42
CA LEU A 5 2.44 -6.34 -0.56
C LEU A 5 3.66 -6.85 -1.34
N VAL A 6 3.47 -7.91 -2.13
CA VAL A 6 4.54 -8.51 -2.96
C VAL A 6 5.01 -7.55 -4.05
N ALA A 7 4.12 -6.85 -4.75
CA ALA A 7 4.51 -5.90 -5.79
C ALA A 7 5.26 -4.70 -5.17
N THR A 8 4.73 -4.10 -4.10
CA THR A 8 5.33 -2.91 -3.48
C THR A 8 6.68 -3.24 -2.84
N ALA A 9 6.72 -4.25 -1.95
CA ALA A 9 7.94 -4.62 -1.23
C ALA A 9 8.96 -5.31 -2.15
N GLY A 10 8.50 -6.14 -3.09
CA GLY A 10 9.36 -6.82 -4.04
C GLY A 10 10.03 -5.85 -5.01
N ILE A 11 9.29 -4.89 -5.56
CA ILE A 11 9.86 -3.88 -6.46
C ILE A 11 10.77 -2.92 -5.70
N GLN A 12 10.43 -2.56 -4.46
CA GLN A 12 11.35 -1.77 -3.63
C GLN A 12 12.64 -2.54 -3.33
N ALA A 13 12.55 -3.81 -2.97
CA ALA A 13 13.73 -4.64 -2.73
C ALA A 13 14.57 -4.81 -4.00
N LEU A 14 13.94 -4.93 -5.16
CA LEU A 14 14.62 -5.01 -6.45
C LEU A 14 15.30 -3.69 -6.81
N ALA A 15 14.63 -2.56 -6.60
CA ALA A 15 15.19 -1.23 -6.79
C ALA A 15 16.37 -1.00 -5.84
N ALA A 16 16.23 -1.42 -4.59
CA ALA A 16 17.29 -1.35 -3.59
C ALA A 16 18.50 -2.23 -3.97
N ALA A 17 18.27 -3.42 -4.53
CA ALA A 17 19.34 -4.27 -5.01
C ALA A 17 20.00 -3.73 -6.29
N ALA A 18 19.23 -3.09 -7.18
CA ALA A 18 19.71 -2.59 -8.46
C ALA A 18 20.55 -1.31 -8.35
N VAL A 19 20.23 -0.44 -7.39
CA VAL A 19 20.92 0.85 -7.23
C VAL A 19 22.12 0.76 -6.24
N GLY A 20 22.19 -0.26 -5.37
CA GLY A 20 23.34 -0.49 -4.46
C GLY A 20 23.42 0.48 -3.27
N GLN A 21 24.52 0.51 -2.51
CA GLN A 21 24.65 1.48 -1.40
C GLN A 21 24.63 2.92 -1.94
N ALA A 22 23.83 3.79 -1.32
CA ALA A 22 23.80 5.21 -1.67
C ALA A 22 25.20 5.85 -1.50
N GLU A 23 25.82 6.27 -2.61
CA GLU A 23 27.06 7.05 -2.59
C GLU A 23 26.80 8.47 -2.08
N ALA A 24 27.80 9.08 -1.41
CA ALA A 24 27.68 10.42 -0.85
C ALA A 24 27.35 11.45 -1.95
N GLY A 25 26.16 12.06 -1.89
CA GLY A 25 25.66 13.02 -2.88
C GLY A 25 24.69 12.46 -3.92
N SER A 26 24.44 11.14 -3.95
CA SER A 26 23.55 10.50 -4.94
C SER A 26 22.05 10.61 -4.62
N MET A 27 21.68 10.88 -3.36
CA MET A 27 20.27 10.98 -2.92
C MET A 27 19.58 12.33 -3.22
N GLY A 28 20.30 13.30 -3.81
CA GLY A 28 19.75 14.62 -4.11
C GLY A 28 19.16 15.32 -2.86
N GLU A 29 18.19 16.23 -3.09
CA GLU A 29 17.59 17.06 -2.04
C GLU A 29 16.57 16.35 -1.14
N ASP A 30 16.11 15.12 -1.48
CA ASP A 30 15.11 14.40 -0.65
C ASP A 30 15.26 12.86 -0.70
N PRO A 31 15.99 12.25 0.26
CA PRO A 31 16.22 10.81 0.36
C PRO A 31 14.95 9.97 0.52
N LEU A 32 13.84 10.57 0.96
CA LEU A 32 12.55 9.88 1.13
C LEU A 32 11.94 9.45 -0.20
N LEU A 33 12.19 10.18 -1.29
CA LEU A 33 11.60 9.91 -2.60
C LEU A 33 12.14 8.57 -3.17
N GLY A 34 13.44 8.30 -3.01
CA GLY A 34 14.04 7.01 -3.38
C GLY A 34 13.57 5.86 -2.49
N ALA A 35 13.39 6.12 -1.19
CA ALA A 35 12.94 5.11 -0.23
C ALA A 35 11.49 4.65 -0.45
N PHE A 36 10.66 5.44 -1.14
CA PHE A 36 9.24 5.12 -1.39
C PHE A 36 8.90 4.82 -2.86
N TYR A 37 9.90 4.63 -3.72
CA TYR A 37 9.69 4.44 -5.16
C TYR A 37 8.78 3.25 -5.50
N GLY A 38 8.86 2.16 -4.74
CA GLY A 38 8.05 0.95 -4.90
C GLY A 38 6.53 1.18 -4.79
N ILE A 39 6.09 2.26 -4.14
CA ILE A 39 4.66 2.61 -4.01
C ILE A 39 4.01 2.90 -5.35
N ASN A 40 4.76 3.45 -6.32
CA ASN A 40 4.25 3.70 -7.67
C ASN A 40 3.80 2.43 -8.39
N PHE A 41 4.33 1.27 -8.02
CA PHE A 41 3.89 -0.01 -8.57
C PHE A 41 2.85 -0.69 -7.67
N GLY A 42 2.93 -0.48 -6.35
CA GLY A 42 1.92 -0.91 -5.39
C GLY A 42 0.51 -0.42 -5.71
N GLN A 43 0.36 0.80 -6.22
CA GLN A 43 -0.95 1.36 -6.59
C GLN A 43 -1.66 0.58 -7.71
N ILE A 44 -0.92 -0.02 -8.65
CA ILE A 44 -1.53 -0.82 -9.73
C ILE A 44 -2.20 -2.07 -9.14
N ALA A 45 -1.52 -2.73 -8.20
CA ALA A 45 -2.08 -3.86 -7.48
C ALA A 45 -3.26 -3.44 -6.59
N ALA A 46 -3.24 -2.22 -6.05
CA ALA A 46 -4.34 -1.65 -5.28
C ALA A 46 -5.60 -1.47 -6.14
N PHE A 47 -5.46 -0.90 -7.35
CA PHE A 47 -6.56 -0.76 -8.30
C PHE A 47 -7.16 -2.12 -8.71
N ALA A 48 -6.32 -3.10 -9.05
CA ALA A 48 -6.79 -4.43 -9.42
C ALA A 48 -7.51 -5.13 -8.26
N PHE A 49 -7.02 -4.95 -7.03
CA PHE A 49 -7.69 -5.46 -5.84
C PHE A 49 -9.04 -4.78 -5.59
N GLY A 50 -9.11 -3.45 -5.65
CA GLY A 50 -10.35 -2.70 -5.48
C GLY A 50 -11.42 -3.13 -6.49
N ALA A 51 -11.05 -3.18 -7.77
CA ALA A 51 -11.93 -3.59 -8.85
C ALA A 51 -12.45 -5.03 -8.67
N SER A 52 -11.58 -5.98 -8.30
CA SER A 52 -11.99 -7.38 -8.07
C SER A 52 -12.86 -7.55 -6.82
N ALA A 53 -12.55 -6.85 -5.73
CA ALA A 53 -13.34 -6.90 -4.50
C ALA A 53 -14.77 -6.37 -4.70
N LEU A 54 -14.92 -5.32 -5.52
CA LEU A 54 -16.24 -4.78 -5.86
C LEU A 54 -16.97 -5.69 -6.86
N SER A 55 -16.27 -6.19 -7.88
CA SER A 55 -16.85 -7.01 -8.95
C SER A 55 -17.29 -8.41 -8.51
N ALA A 56 -16.69 -8.95 -7.44
CA ALA A 56 -17.00 -10.29 -6.92
C ALA A 56 -18.48 -10.50 -6.56
N GLU A 57 -19.23 -9.43 -6.27
CA GLU A 57 -20.67 -9.53 -5.97
C GLU A 57 -21.58 -9.66 -7.18
N PHE A 58 -21.10 -9.20 -8.34
CA PHE A 58 -21.80 -9.38 -9.61
C PHE A 58 -21.51 -10.77 -10.19
N HIS A 59 -20.46 -11.44 -9.71
CA HIS A 59 -20.14 -12.81 -10.07
C HIS A 59 -21.19 -13.77 -9.48
N ASN A 60 -21.75 -14.64 -10.32
CA ASN A 60 -22.78 -15.64 -9.95
C ASN A 60 -24.08 -15.08 -9.35
N GLY A 61 -24.38 -13.79 -9.51
CA GLY A 61 -25.63 -13.20 -9.03
C GLY A 61 -25.75 -13.07 -7.50
N ALA A 62 -24.62 -13.12 -6.77
CA ALA A 62 -24.56 -13.03 -5.31
C ALA A 62 -25.27 -11.79 -4.76
N LEU A 63 -25.25 -10.68 -5.51
CA LEU A 63 -25.97 -9.45 -5.16
C LEU A 63 -27.46 -9.68 -4.85
N ARG A 64 -28.14 -10.55 -5.62
CA ARG A 64 -29.57 -10.84 -5.41
C ARG A 64 -29.78 -11.59 -4.09
N THR A 65 -28.94 -12.56 -3.80
CA THR A 65 -28.97 -13.37 -2.57
C THR A 65 -28.69 -12.51 -1.33
N THR A 66 -27.74 -11.58 -1.42
CA THR A 66 -27.40 -10.70 -0.31
C THR A 66 -28.49 -9.67 -0.04
N LEU A 67 -29.10 -9.10 -1.08
CA LEU A 67 -30.23 -8.17 -0.95
C LEU A 67 -31.52 -8.84 -0.43
N THR A 68 -31.69 -10.15 -0.63
CA THR A 68 -32.79 -10.90 -0.01
C THR A 68 -32.60 -11.12 1.50
N ALA A 69 -31.35 -11.16 1.98
CA ALA A 69 -31.04 -11.31 3.40
C ALA A 69 -30.98 -9.96 4.14
N VAL A 70 -30.46 -8.92 3.50
CA VAL A 70 -30.36 -7.56 4.06
C VAL A 70 -30.93 -6.56 3.04
N PRO A 71 -32.20 -6.12 3.19
CA PRO A 71 -32.83 -5.22 2.22
C PRO A 71 -32.26 -3.79 2.27
N ASN A 72 -31.49 -3.46 3.31
CA ASN A 72 -30.96 -2.12 3.54
C ASN A 72 -29.65 -1.89 2.78
N ARG A 73 -29.78 -1.42 1.53
CA ARG A 73 -28.68 -1.30 0.55
C ARG A 73 -27.50 -0.48 1.06
N THR A 74 -27.77 0.61 1.77
CA THR A 74 -26.74 1.54 2.27
C THR A 74 -25.83 0.87 3.31
N TRP A 75 -26.41 0.12 4.24
CA TRP A 75 -25.66 -0.59 5.28
C TRP A 75 -24.81 -1.74 4.70
N LEU A 76 -25.33 -2.40 3.67
CA LEU A 76 -24.58 -3.42 2.93
C LEU A 76 -23.31 -2.82 2.31
N TYR A 77 -23.45 -1.72 1.56
CA TYR A 77 -22.30 -1.10 0.90
C TYR A 77 -21.31 -0.50 1.90
N LEU A 78 -21.78 0.16 2.97
CA LEU A 78 -20.91 0.72 4.01
C LEU A 78 -20.10 -0.35 4.74
N SER A 79 -20.74 -1.46 5.17
CA SER A 79 -20.03 -2.56 5.84
C SER A 79 -18.98 -3.20 4.94
N LYS A 80 -19.28 -3.35 3.65
CA LYS A 80 -18.32 -3.86 2.67
C LYS A 80 -17.16 -2.90 2.43
N MET A 81 -17.44 -1.62 2.22
CA MET A 81 -16.39 -0.59 2.06
C MET A 81 -15.52 -0.49 3.30
N ALA A 82 -16.09 -0.61 4.50
CA ALA A 82 -15.33 -0.63 5.75
C ALA A 82 -14.41 -1.85 5.85
N MET A 83 -14.89 -3.04 5.46
CA MET A 83 -14.07 -4.26 5.45
C MET A 83 -12.95 -4.20 4.40
N VAL A 84 -13.27 -3.81 3.16
CA VAL A 84 -12.29 -3.70 2.07
C VAL A 84 -11.27 -2.60 2.36
N GLY A 85 -11.74 -1.42 2.79
CA GLY A 85 -10.90 -0.30 3.17
C GLY A 85 -10.02 -0.62 4.37
N GLY A 86 -10.55 -1.27 5.41
CA GLY A 86 -9.79 -1.68 6.58
C GLY A 86 -8.67 -2.69 6.24
N LEU A 87 -8.98 -3.68 5.39
CA LEU A 87 -7.97 -4.64 4.92
C LEU A 87 -6.92 -3.99 4.01
N ALA A 88 -7.34 -3.09 3.12
CA ALA A 88 -6.43 -2.32 2.26
C ALA A 88 -5.49 -1.44 3.10
N PHE A 89 -6.01 -0.81 4.17
CA PHE A 89 -5.23 -0.01 5.10
C PHE A 89 -4.18 -0.80 5.85
N LEU A 90 -4.55 -1.96 6.40
CA LEU A 90 -3.60 -2.84 7.07
C LEU A 90 -2.47 -3.28 6.13
N VAL A 91 -2.80 -3.65 4.89
CA VAL A 91 -1.81 -4.08 3.90
C VAL A 91 -0.97 -2.91 3.40
N GLY A 92 -1.55 -1.73 3.19
CA GLY A 92 -0.82 -0.52 2.84
C GLY A 92 0.17 -0.12 3.93
N GLN A 93 -0.20 -0.29 5.20
CA GLN A 93 0.69 -0.01 6.33
C GLN A 93 1.84 -1.01 6.41
N LEU A 94 1.58 -2.31 6.19
CA LEU A 94 2.62 -3.34 6.09
C LEU A 94 3.57 -3.08 4.92
N ALA A 95 3.03 -2.67 3.76
CA ALA A 95 3.83 -2.29 2.61
C ALA A 95 4.71 -1.07 2.95
N ALA A 96 4.17 -0.03 3.58
CA ALA A 96 4.94 1.16 3.98
C ALA A 96 6.11 0.80 4.92
N VAL A 97 5.89 -0.08 5.90
CA VAL A 97 6.94 -0.58 6.79
C VAL A 97 7.99 -1.38 6.01
N ALA A 98 7.57 -2.29 5.12
CA ALA A 98 8.49 -3.09 4.32
C ALA A 98 9.34 -2.21 3.39
N THR A 99 8.73 -1.18 2.79
CA THR A 99 9.38 -0.22 1.90
C THR A 99 10.41 0.60 2.68
N PHE A 100 10.08 1.05 3.89
CA PHE A 100 10.98 1.76 4.79
C PHE A 100 12.17 0.91 5.25
N VAL A 101 11.93 -0.35 5.61
CA VAL A 101 13.01 -1.29 6.00
C VAL A 101 13.93 -1.56 4.81
N GLY A 102 13.37 -1.74 3.61
CA GLY A 102 14.16 -1.86 2.37
C GLY A 102 14.97 -0.60 2.08
N GLY A 103 14.40 0.59 2.30
CA GLY A 103 15.09 1.87 2.18
C GLY A 103 16.20 2.07 3.23
N GLN A 104 16.02 1.59 4.46
CA GLN A 104 17.09 1.61 5.46
C GLN A 104 18.29 0.73 5.08
N ALA A 105 18.02 -0.47 4.55
CA ALA A 105 19.09 -1.34 4.04
C ALA A 105 19.87 -0.68 2.89
N PHE A 106 19.21 0.20 2.14
CA PHE A 106 19.78 0.95 1.04
C PHE A 106 20.64 2.16 1.48
N MET A 107 20.27 2.82 2.58
CA MET A 107 20.93 4.05 3.07
C MET A 107 22.18 3.82 3.92
N GLY A 108 22.45 2.58 4.38
CA GLY A 108 23.70 2.23 5.05
C GLY A 108 24.04 3.17 6.23
N PRO A 109 25.17 3.92 6.24
CA PRO A 109 25.57 4.81 7.34
C PRO A 109 24.68 6.06 7.55
N TYR A 110 23.83 6.41 6.58
CA TYR A 110 22.96 7.61 6.63
C TYR A 110 21.53 7.27 7.08
N THR A 111 21.37 6.30 7.98
CA THR A 111 20.06 5.88 8.46
C THR A 111 19.28 7.05 9.06
N LEU A 112 18.09 7.31 8.52
CA LEU A 112 17.12 8.21 9.15
C LEU A 112 16.64 7.59 10.46
N GLU A 113 16.72 8.35 11.54
CA GLU A 113 16.24 7.94 12.85
C GLU A 113 14.74 7.67 12.78
N VAL A 114 14.31 6.49 13.26
CA VAL A 114 12.90 6.03 13.21
C VAL A 114 11.95 7.01 13.91
N GLY A 115 12.49 7.86 14.79
CA GLY A 115 11.78 8.90 15.54
C GLY A 115 11.66 10.28 14.87
N SER A 116 12.18 10.49 13.64
CA SER A 116 12.07 11.81 13.01
C SER A 116 10.59 12.18 12.76
N PRO A 117 10.16 13.43 13.00
CA PRO A 117 8.76 13.85 12.83
C PRO A 117 8.16 13.62 11.43
N GLY A 118 9.00 13.40 10.41
CA GLY A 118 8.58 13.11 9.03
C GLY A 118 8.25 11.64 8.77
N THR A 119 8.94 10.70 9.45
CA THR A 119 8.85 9.26 9.15
C THR A 119 7.47 8.69 9.42
N TYR A 120 6.90 8.99 10.59
CA TYR A 120 5.55 8.52 10.95
C TYR A 120 4.48 9.08 10.03
N ARG A 121 4.60 10.35 9.63
CA ARG A 121 3.68 10.99 8.69
C ARG A 121 3.77 10.35 7.31
N ALA A 122 4.97 10.04 6.82
CA ALA A 122 5.18 9.37 5.55
C ALA A 122 4.61 7.94 5.56
N MET A 123 4.91 7.15 6.61
CA MET A 123 4.38 5.80 6.74
C MET A 123 2.85 5.75 6.77
N PHE A 124 2.23 6.65 7.55
CA PHE A 124 0.77 6.72 7.62
C PHE A 124 0.16 7.22 6.32
N GLY A 125 0.80 8.21 5.68
CA GLY A 125 0.41 8.74 4.38
C GLY A 125 0.43 7.69 3.28
N CYS A 126 1.43 6.80 3.27
CA CYS A 126 1.51 5.70 2.31
C CYS A 126 0.40 4.65 2.51
N GLY A 127 0.13 4.26 3.76
CA GLY A 127 -0.98 3.35 4.07
C GLY A 127 -2.33 3.94 3.66
N ALA A 128 -2.55 5.23 3.96
CA ALA A 128 -3.74 5.97 3.55
C ALA A 128 -3.84 6.11 2.03
N TYR A 129 -2.74 6.39 1.33
CA TYR A 129 -2.72 6.51 -0.13
C TYR A 129 -3.12 5.21 -0.82
N ILE A 130 -2.52 4.08 -0.43
CA ILE A 130 -2.87 2.76 -1.00
C ILE A 130 -4.32 2.39 -0.68
N THR A 131 -4.83 2.78 0.49
CA THR A 131 -6.24 2.57 0.86
C THR A 131 -7.17 3.36 -0.04
N LEU A 132 -6.90 4.66 -0.22
CA LEU A 132 -7.71 5.54 -1.05
C LEU A 132 -7.68 5.12 -2.53
N MET A 133 -6.59 4.54 -3.01
CA MET A 133 -6.52 4.01 -4.37
C MET A 133 -7.23 2.65 -4.53
N ALA A 134 -7.35 1.87 -3.45
CA ALA A 134 -8.05 0.59 -3.48
C ALA A 134 -9.57 0.72 -3.30
N LEU A 135 -10.04 1.85 -2.76
CA LEU A 135 -11.46 2.14 -2.51
C LEU A 135 -12.11 2.80 -3.74
#